data_AF-A0A1M7K1N8-F1
#
_entry.id   AF-A0A1M7K1N8-F1
#
_cell.length_a   1.000
_cell.length_b   1.000
_cell.length_c   1.000
_cell.angle_alpha   90.00
_cell.angle_beta   90.00
_cell.angle_gamma   90.00
#
_symmetry.space_group_name_H-M   'P 1'
#
loop_
_entity.id
_entity.type
_entity.pdbx_description
1 polymer ?
#
loop_
_entity_poly.entity_id
_entity_poly.type
_entity_poly.pdbx_seq_one_letter_code
_entity_poly.pdbx_strand_id
1 'polypeptide(L)'
;MKPYTLFFLATAALFSACKKTDYLDVNAGERPPLSAHISFVNARNSSAGIHFWTFTTQLTTTLLGSGQASPYLATTYGNVQINVTEGSGSAYKISRQFGNSATYTATGGPNGPIATFYHTVFAAQQLTDPAKDSLILFYDDLSAPPAGKAKLRFVHLASATPRVQVNLSLKTGTEELFNSVGYGSAGNGDINGNAYTLGPFVNVTAGNATVVVSEKVSLKPVPIYQDKLSNITLESGKIYTVFIHNVTGGSGAVTADIITHQP
;
A
#
# COMPACT_ATOMS: atom_id res chain seq x y z
N MET A 1 73.40 -11.56 -52.36
CA MET A 1 73.62 -12.42 -51.17
C MET A 1 73.62 -11.56 -49.92
N LYS A 2 72.60 -11.68 -49.07
CA LYS A 2 72.59 -11.47 -47.60
C LYS A 2 71.16 -11.75 -47.09
N PRO A 3 71.00 -12.24 -45.85
CA PRO A 3 69.95 -13.19 -45.49
C PRO A 3 68.78 -12.60 -44.72
N TYR A 4 67.70 -13.37 -44.71
CA TYR A 4 66.47 -13.24 -43.92
C TYR A 4 66.73 -13.02 -42.42
N THR A 5 65.90 -12.20 -41.77
CA THR A 5 65.72 -12.24 -40.32
C THR A 5 64.23 -12.20 -40.00
N LEU A 6 63.79 -13.33 -39.43
CA LEU A 6 62.46 -13.69 -38.98
C LEU A 6 62.15 -12.89 -37.69
N PHE A 7 61.08 -12.08 -37.67
CA PHE A 7 60.61 -11.42 -36.46
C PHE A 7 59.47 -12.23 -35.84
N PHE A 8 59.72 -12.78 -34.65
CA PHE A 8 58.73 -13.46 -33.82
C PHE A 8 57.73 -12.43 -33.26
N LEU A 9 56.43 -12.61 -33.56
CA LEU A 9 55.34 -11.89 -32.89
C LEU A 9 55.05 -12.60 -31.56
N ALA A 10 55.39 -11.97 -30.44
CA ALA A 10 54.99 -12.43 -29.11
C ALA A 10 53.55 -11.95 -28.82
N THR A 11 52.60 -12.87 -28.80
CA THR A 11 51.22 -12.63 -28.37
C THR A 11 51.17 -12.50 -26.84
N ALA A 12 50.97 -11.29 -26.35
CA ALA A 12 50.69 -11.04 -24.93
C ALA A 12 49.25 -11.49 -24.61
N ALA A 13 49.11 -12.60 -23.89
CA ALA A 13 47.84 -13.02 -23.31
C ALA A 13 47.48 -12.08 -22.14
N LEU A 14 46.50 -11.20 -22.34
CA LEU A 14 45.90 -10.40 -21.27
C LEU A 14 45.02 -11.33 -20.42
N PHE A 15 45.53 -11.75 -19.26
CA PHE A 15 44.72 -12.35 -18.22
C PHE A 15 43.81 -11.27 -17.62
N SER A 16 42.52 -11.32 -17.97
CA SER A 16 41.47 -10.56 -17.27
C SER A 16 41.34 -11.11 -15.86
N ALA A 17 42.04 -10.50 -14.91
CA ALA A 17 41.87 -10.77 -13.49
C ALA A 17 40.47 -10.31 -13.07
N CYS A 18 39.53 -11.26 -12.95
CA CYS A 18 38.31 -11.03 -12.20
C CYS A 18 38.71 -10.68 -10.75
N LYS A 19 38.58 -9.42 -10.36
CA LYS A 19 38.68 -9.02 -8.95
C LYS A 19 37.56 -9.71 -8.19
N LYS A 20 37.91 -10.79 -7.49
CA LYS A 20 37.13 -11.30 -6.36
C LYS A 20 37.23 -10.27 -5.23
N THR A 21 36.14 -10.15 -4.47
CA THR A 21 35.93 -9.42 -3.20
C THR A 21 35.80 -7.89 -3.25
N ASP A 22 34.70 -7.35 -3.79
CA ASP A 22 34.33 -5.92 -3.61
C ASP A 22 33.00 -5.69 -2.86
N TYR A 23 32.32 -6.74 -2.36
CA TYR A 23 31.01 -6.53 -1.71
C TYR A 23 31.09 -5.93 -0.29
N LEU A 24 32.25 -6.05 0.37
CA LEU A 24 32.51 -5.50 1.71
C LEU A 24 33.32 -4.20 1.68
N ASP A 25 33.96 -3.88 0.55
CA ASP A 25 34.82 -2.70 0.38
C ASP A 25 34.07 -1.46 -0.15
N VAL A 26 32.73 -1.47 -0.05
CA VAL A 26 31.90 -0.30 -0.35
C VAL A 26 31.85 0.57 0.90
N ASN A 27 32.36 1.80 0.82
CA ASN A 27 32.24 2.79 1.87
C ASN A 27 30.75 3.03 2.20
N ALA A 28 30.38 2.88 3.47
CA ALA A 28 28.99 3.05 3.90
C ALA A 28 28.42 4.44 3.54
N GLY A 29 29.27 5.48 3.49
CA GLY A 29 28.89 6.83 3.08
C GLY A 29 28.68 7.03 1.57
N GLU A 30 29.10 6.07 0.74
CA GLU A 30 28.92 6.09 -0.72
C GLU A 30 27.67 5.33 -1.16
N ARG A 31 26.99 4.65 -0.24
CA ARG A 31 25.72 3.99 -0.54
C ARG A 31 24.61 5.04 -0.65
N PRO A 32 23.83 5.07 -1.75
CA PRO A 32 22.65 5.92 -1.82
C PRO A 32 21.74 5.66 -0.61
N PRO A 33 21.13 6.69 -0.02
CA PRO A 33 20.20 6.50 1.09
C PRO A 33 19.05 5.60 0.62
N LEU A 34 18.87 4.47 1.28
CA LEU A 34 17.75 3.57 1.06
C LEU A 34 16.63 3.96 2.03
N SER A 35 15.42 4.11 1.50
CA SER A 35 14.22 4.38 2.29
C SER A 35 13.05 3.63 1.69
N ALA A 36 12.11 3.23 2.54
CA ALA A 36 10.77 2.90 2.08
C ALA A 36 9.97 4.19 1.94
N HIS A 37 8.98 4.19 1.06
CA HIS A 37 8.05 5.31 0.91
C HIS A 37 6.68 4.84 1.40
N ILE A 38 6.09 5.55 2.37
CA ILE A 38 4.81 5.14 2.97
C ILE A 38 3.81 6.30 2.97
N SER A 39 2.61 6.06 2.43
CA SER A 39 1.43 6.86 2.69
C SER A 39 0.69 6.30 3.89
N PHE A 40 0.51 7.11 4.92
CA PHE A 40 -0.24 6.76 6.12
C PHE A 40 -1.68 7.22 6.04
N VAL A 41 -2.63 6.38 6.46
CA VAL A 41 -4.07 6.62 6.34
C VAL A 41 -4.76 6.41 7.68
N ASN A 42 -5.63 7.35 8.07
CA ASN A 42 -6.51 7.18 9.23
C ASN A 42 -7.87 6.65 8.79
N ALA A 43 -8.10 5.34 8.93
CA ALA A 43 -9.38 4.67 8.68
C ALA A 43 -10.02 4.17 9.99
N ARG A 44 -9.69 4.81 11.12
CA ARG A 44 -10.20 4.43 12.44
C ARG A 44 -11.66 4.85 12.57
N ASN A 45 -12.38 4.12 13.42
CA ASN A 45 -13.73 4.47 13.85
C ASN A 45 -13.70 5.58 14.93
N SER A 46 -13.00 6.67 14.64
CA SER A 46 -12.84 7.82 15.53
C SER A 46 -12.70 9.09 14.68
N SER A 47 -13.37 10.16 15.10
CA SER A 47 -13.22 11.48 14.48
C SER A 47 -11.92 12.17 14.88
N ALA A 48 -11.18 11.63 15.85
CA ALA A 48 -9.92 12.19 16.30
C ALA A 48 -8.81 12.01 15.26
N GLY A 49 -8.13 13.11 14.95
CA GLY A 49 -6.96 13.11 14.08
C GLY A 49 -5.77 12.41 14.73
N ILE A 50 -4.88 11.84 13.90
CA ILE A 50 -3.71 11.10 14.37
C ILE A 50 -2.40 11.53 13.72
N HIS A 51 -1.30 11.26 14.44
CA HIS A 51 0.05 11.27 13.89
C HIS A 51 0.62 9.87 13.84
N PHE A 52 1.43 9.61 12.81
CA PHE A 52 2.19 8.37 12.66
C PHE A 52 3.65 8.59 13.00
N TRP A 53 4.26 7.57 13.59
CA TRP A 53 5.64 7.57 14.06
C TRP A 53 6.33 6.26 13.65
N THR A 54 7.63 6.31 13.37
CA THR A 54 8.49 5.12 13.41
C THR A 54 9.35 5.16 14.66
N PHE A 55 9.30 4.12 15.50
CA PHE A 55 9.96 4.10 16.81
C PHE A 55 9.68 5.36 17.66
N THR A 56 10.57 6.36 17.62
CA THR A 56 10.47 7.65 18.33
C THR A 56 10.41 8.87 17.40
N THR A 57 10.38 8.67 16.08
CA THR A 57 10.39 9.76 15.08
C THR A 57 8.99 9.98 14.53
N GLN A 58 8.47 11.21 14.65
CA GLN A 58 7.20 11.58 14.06
C GLN A 58 7.36 11.71 12.54
N LEU A 59 6.49 11.05 11.79
CA LEU A 59 6.52 11.07 10.33
C LEU A 59 5.53 12.11 9.78
N THR A 60 4.28 12.04 10.22
CA THR A 60 3.26 12.99 9.76
C THR A 60 3.35 14.29 10.57
N THR A 61 3.55 15.41 9.90
CA THR A 61 3.59 16.74 10.53
C THR A 61 2.22 17.38 10.64
N THR A 62 1.26 16.91 9.85
CA THR A 62 -0.16 17.29 9.92
C THR A 62 -0.99 16.17 10.53
N LEU A 63 -1.97 16.51 11.36
CA LEU A 63 -2.95 15.56 11.86
C LEU A 63 -3.75 14.97 10.69
N LEU A 64 -3.83 13.65 10.60
CA LEU A 64 -4.67 12.96 9.64
C LEU A 64 -6.04 12.70 10.27
N GLY A 65 -7.07 13.42 9.81
CA GLY A 65 -8.46 13.13 10.15
C GLY A 65 -8.95 11.82 9.55
N SER A 66 -10.11 11.34 9.99
CA SER A 66 -10.71 10.11 9.45
C SER A 66 -10.91 10.21 7.93
N GLY A 67 -10.55 9.16 7.21
CA GLY A 67 -10.56 9.09 5.75
C GLY A 67 -9.37 9.75 5.05
N GLN A 68 -8.50 10.47 5.78
CA GLN A 68 -7.38 11.20 5.18
C GLN A 68 -6.10 10.38 5.10
N ALA A 69 -5.30 10.69 4.10
CA ALA A 69 -3.98 10.13 3.86
C ALA A 69 -2.90 11.22 3.85
N SER A 70 -1.69 10.84 4.23
CA SER A 70 -0.47 11.65 4.02
C SER A 70 0.09 11.45 2.61
N PRO A 71 0.95 12.38 2.12
CA PRO A 71 1.81 12.07 0.98
C PRO A 71 2.72 10.87 1.30
N TYR A 72 3.37 10.31 0.28
CA TYR A 72 4.38 9.29 0.53
C TYR A 72 5.59 9.90 1.24
N LEU A 73 5.84 9.44 2.46
CA LEU A 73 6.96 9.88 3.29
C LEU A 73 8.09 8.86 3.23
N ALA A 74 9.31 9.34 3.01
CA ALA A 74 10.50 8.52 3.15
C ALA A 74 10.68 8.12 4.61
N THR A 75 10.87 6.83 4.88
CA THR A 75 11.01 6.28 6.23
C THR A 75 11.83 4.99 6.24
N THR A 76 12.02 4.44 7.44
CA THR A 76 12.75 3.20 7.67
C THR A 76 12.09 2.00 6.98
N TYR A 77 12.91 1.02 6.63
CA TYR A 77 12.52 -0.21 5.93
C TYR A 77 13.04 -1.44 6.70
N GLY A 78 12.57 -2.63 6.33
CA GLY A 78 12.87 -3.89 7.02
C GLY A 78 11.98 -4.10 8.24
N ASN A 79 12.58 -4.37 9.39
CA ASN A 79 11.84 -4.51 10.64
C ASN A 79 11.57 -3.12 11.24
N VAL A 80 10.30 -2.70 11.24
CA VAL A 80 9.89 -1.35 11.63
C VAL A 80 8.71 -1.41 12.59
N GLN A 81 8.84 -0.73 13.73
CA GLN A 81 7.71 -0.44 14.60
C GLN A 81 7.06 0.87 14.19
N ILE A 82 5.78 0.81 13.84
CA ILE A 82 4.96 1.97 13.51
C ILE A 82 4.00 2.22 14.67
N ASN A 83 3.97 3.46 15.15
CA ASN A 83 3.14 3.89 16.27
C ASN A 83 2.20 5.02 15.84
N VAL A 84 1.12 5.19 16.60
CA VAL A 84 0.11 6.24 16.39
C VAL A 84 -0.13 7.01 17.67
N THR A 85 -0.07 8.34 17.62
CA THR A 85 -0.58 9.24 18.67
C THR A 85 -1.87 9.93 18.19
N GLU A 86 -2.67 10.42 19.13
CA GLU A 86 -3.96 11.05 18.85
C GLU A 86 -3.97 12.51 19.31
N GLY A 87 -4.41 13.41 18.43
CA GLY A 87 -4.42 14.85 18.68
C GLY A 87 -3.04 15.36 19.09
N SER A 88 -2.99 16.15 20.17
CA SER A 88 -1.75 16.65 20.78
C SER A 88 -1.19 15.72 21.87
N GLY A 89 -1.75 14.52 22.04
CA GLY A 89 -1.30 13.55 23.02
C GLY A 89 0.06 12.94 22.66
N SER A 90 0.86 12.60 23.66
CA SER A 90 2.18 11.96 23.49
C SER A 90 2.16 10.44 23.65
N ALA A 91 1.08 9.87 24.17
CA ALA A 91 0.96 8.43 24.37
C ALA A 91 0.60 7.70 23.08
N TYR A 92 1.31 6.60 22.80
CA TYR A 92 0.98 5.71 21.69
C TYR A 92 -0.35 4.99 21.95
N LYS A 93 -1.31 5.19 21.04
CA LYS A 93 -2.62 4.51 21.03
C LYS A 93 -2.59 3.20 20.26
N ILE A 94 -1.72 3.12 19.25
CA ILE A 94 -1.48 1.94 18.44
C ILE A 94 0.02 1.77 18.33
N SER A 95 0.51 0.54 18.46
CA SER A 95 1.90 0.16 18.23
C SER A 95 1.90 -1.19 17.54
N ARG A 96 2.54 -1.28 16.37
CA ARG A 96 2.67 -2.53 15.62
C ARG A 96 4.02 -2.63 14.94
N GLN A 97 4.63 -3.80 15.07
CA GLN A 97 5.85 -4.15 14.36
C GLN A 97 5.52 -4.85 13.04
N PHE A 98 6.17 -4.43 11.96
CA PHE A 98 6.17 -5.07 10.66
C PHE A 98 7.58 -5.60 10.34
N GLY A 99 7.69 -6.65 9.51
CA GLY A 99 8.99 -7.18 9.08
C GLY A 99 9.66 -8.17 10.03
N ASN A 100 8.95 -8.65 11.06
CA ASN A 100 9.47 -9.59 12.06
C ASN A 100 8.91 -11.03 11.92
N SER A 101 8.16 -11.32 10.85
CA SER A 101 7.56 -12.63 10.58
C SER A 101 8.00 -13.11 9.19
N ALA A 102 7.92 -14.41 8.93
CA ALA A 102 8.10 -14.99 7.59
C ALA A 102 6.77 -15.38 6.91
N THR A 103 5.66 -15.31 7.65
CA THR A 103 4.32 -15.62 7.14
C THR A 103 3.53 -14.35 6.82
N TYR A 104 2.93 -14.34 5.63
CA TYR A 104 1.97 -13.33 5.23
C TYR A 104 0.69 -13.42 6.05
N THR A 105 0.20 -12.25 6.50
CA THR A 105 -1.06 -12.17 7.24
C THR A 105 -2.00 -11.19 6.56
N ALA A 106 -3.31 -11.36 6.73
CA ALA A 106 -4.35 -10.46 6.21
C ALA A 106 -4.30 -9.05 6.83
N THR A 107 -3.26 -8.72 7.59
CA THR A 107 -3.02 -7.40 8.15
C THR A 107 -1.58 -6.91 7.92
N GLY A 108 -0.82 -7.54 7.02
CA GLY A 108 0.48 -7.03 6.56
C GLY A 108 1.75 -7.71 7.11
N GLY A 109 1.70 -8.96 7.60
CA GLY A 109 2.93 -9.78 7.67
C GLY A 109 3.33 -10.26 6.27
N PRO A 110 4.55 -10.79 6.00
CA PRO A 110 5.77 -10.91 6.79
C PRO A 110 6.76 -9.76 6.57
N ASN A 111 6.59 -9.02 5.48
CA ASN A 111 7.55 -8.02 5.06
C ASN A 111 7.11 -6.66 5.61
N GLY A 112 7.99 -6.05 6.39
CA GLY A 112 7.88 -4.63 6.68
C GLY A 112 8.24 -3.83 5.45
N PRO A 113 8.21 -2.49 5.54
CA PRO A 113 8.42 -1.63 4.38
C PRO A 113 9.72 -2.02 3.65
N ILE A 114 9.71 -2.13 2.33
CA ILE A 114 10.88 -2.49 1.53
C ILE A 114 11.51 -1.20 0.98
N ALA A 115 12.84 -1.10 1.01
CA ALA A 115 13.54 0.04 0.42
C ALA A 115 13.18 0.17 -1.06
N THR A 116 13.05 1.41 -1.55
CA THR A 116 12.66 1.80 -2.93
C THR A 116 11.24 1.46 -3.36
N PHE A 117 10.44 0.80 -2.51
CA PHE A 117 9.03 0.49 -2.77
C PHE A 117 8.11 1.51 -2.10
N TYR A 118 6.91 1.64 -2.67
CA TYR A 118 5.81 2.43 -2.11
C TYR A 118 4.86 1.53 -1.31
N HIS A 119 4.29 2.06 -0.24
CA HIS A 119 3.42 1.34 0.69
C HIS A 119 2.33 2.24 1.23
N THR A 120 1.21 1.63 1.58
CA THR A 120 0.13 2.29 2.31
C THR A 120 -0.04 1.62 3.66
N VAL A 121 -0.04 2.39 4.74
CA VAL A 121 -0.32 1.90 6.10
C VAL A 121 -1.62 2.52 6.61
N PHE A 122 -2.63 1.68 6.80
CA PHE A 122 -3.91 2.07 7.39
C PHE A 122 -3.88 1.87 8.90
N ALA A 123 -4.29 2.88 9.67
CA ALA A 123 -4.80 2.68 11.02
C ALA A 123 -6.30 2.39 10.95
N ALA A 124 -6.76 1.25 11.46
CA ALA A 124 -8.15 0.81 11.37
C ALA A 124 -8.58 -0.01 12.60
N GLN A 125 -9.88 -0.06 12.87
CA GLN A 125 -10.45 -0.82 14.00
C GLN A 125 -10.18 -2.32 13.86
N GLN A 126 -9.72 -3.00 14.91
CA GLN A 126 -9.46 -4.43 14.87
C GLN A 126 -10.73 -5.25 14.61
N LEU A 127 -10.56 -6.34 13.87
CA LEU A 127 -11.65 -7.30 13.62
C LEU A 127 -12.11 -8.01 14.89
N THR A 128 -11.17 -8.43 15.74
CA THR A 128 -11.44 -9.27 16.92
C THR A 128 -11.80 -8.47 18.18
N ASP A 129 -11.49 -7.18 18.20
CA ASP A 129 -11.75 -6.29 19.33
C ASP A 129 -12.12 -4.89 18.81
N PRO A 130 -13.42 -4.60 18.62
CA PRO A 130 -13.88 -3.30 18.13
C PRO A 130 -13.52 -2.11 19.03
N ALA A 131 -13.09 -2.35 20.28
CA ALA A 131 -12.62 -1.27 21.15
C ALA A 131 -11.16 -0.88 20.88
N LYS A 132 -10.45 -1.61 20.01
CA LYS A 132 -9.05 -1.38 19.67
C LYS A 132 -8.87 -1.11 18.18
N ASP A 133 -7.80 -0.40 17.88
CA ASP A 133 -7.31 -0.20 16.52
C ASP A 133 -6.01 -0.99 16.28
N SER A 134 -5.64 -1.20 15.02
CA SER A 134 -4.38 -1.78 14.58
C SER A 134 -3.92 -1.12 13.29
N LEU A 135 -2.72 -1.50 12.83
CA LEU A 135 -2.15 -1.05 11.57
C LEU A 135 -2.18 -2.17 10.53
N ILE A 136 -2.43 -1.83 9.27
CA ILE A 136 -2.40 -2.77 8.13
C ILE A 136 -1.53 -2.17 7.04
N LEU A 137 -0.58 -2.94 6.52
CA LEU A 137 0.36 -2.52 5.48
C LEU A 137 0.05 -3.19 4.14
N PHE A 138 0.04 -2.40 3.08
CA PHE A 138 -0.01 -2.85 1.69
C PHE A 138 1.16 -2.29 0.88
N TYR A 139 1.53 -3.01 -0.18
CA TYR A 139 2.51 -2.55 -1.17
C TYR A 139 1.80 -1.86 -2.32
N ASP A 140 2.39 -0.79 -2.82
CA ASP A 140 1.81 0.05 -3.85
C ASP A 140 2.59 -0.07 -5.16
N ASP A 141 1.97 -0.69 -6.16
CA ASP A 141 2.46 -0.63 -7.54
C ASP A 141 1.98 0.68 -8.19
N LEU A 142 2.84 1.71 -8.11
CA LEU A 142 2.61 3.03 -8.69
C LEU A 142 3.04 3.15 -10.16
N SER A 143 3.30 2.03 -10.84
CA SER A 143 3.53 2.08 -12.29
C SER A 143 2.31 2.65 -13.02
N ALA A 144 2.56 3.45 -14.06
CA ALA A 144 1.51 4.16 -14.78
C ALA A 144 0.47 3.18 -15.37
N PRO A 145 -0.84 3.49 -15.31
CA PRO A 145 -1.84 2.69 -16.00
C PRO A 145 -1.69 2.80 -17.53
N PRO A 146 -2.20 1.82 -18.29
CA PRO A 146 -2.31 1.94 -19.75
C PRO A 146 -3.10 3.19 -20.19
N ALA A 147 -2.86 3.65 -21.41
CA ALA A 147 -3.58 4.81 -21.97
C ALA A 147 -5.11 4.62 -21.92
N GLY A 148 -5.83 5.66 -21.51
CA GLY A 148 -7.29 5.63 -21.34
C GLY A 148 -7.79 4.85 -20.10
N LYS A 149 -6.87 4.33 -19.28
CA LYS A 149 -7.20 3.61 -18.03
C LYS A 149 -6.77 4.40 -16.80
N ALA A 150 -7.37 4.03 -15.67
CA ALA A 150 -6.91 4.32 -14.32
C ALA A 150 -6.56 2.99 -13.63
N LYS A 151 -5.79 3.04 -12.53
CA LYS A 151 -5.63 1.90 -11.62
C LYS A 151 -6.52 2.08 -10.40
N LEU A 152 -7.14 1.00 -9.93
CA LEU A 152 -7.98 1.00 -8.74
C LEU A 152 -7.62 -0.17 -7.84
N ARG A 153 -7.44 0.09 -6.55
CA ARG A 153 -7.42 -0.90 -5.48
C ARG A 153 -8.62 -0.68 -4.58
N PHE A 154 -9.27 -1.75 -4.15
CA PHE A 154 -10.28 -1.70 -3.10
C PHE A 154 -9.76 -2.35 -1.83
N VAL A 155 -9.93 -1.72 -0.67
CA VAL A 155 -9.56 -2.26 0.65
C VAL A 155 -10.76 -2.28 1.59
N HIS A 156 -10.98 -3.39 2.28
CA HIS A 156 -12.09 -3.53 3.22
C HIS A 156 -11.63 -3.41 4.67
N LEU A 157 -12.03 -2.34 5.37
CA LEU A 157 -11.67 -2.05 6.76
C LEU A 157 -12.88 -1.82 7.69
N ALA A 158 -14.09 -2.16 7.23
CA ALA A 158 -15.30 -2.10 8.04
C ALA A 158 -15.51 -3.42 8.80
N SER A 159 -14.97 -3.51 10.02
CA SER A 159 -14.94 -4.77 10.81
C SER A 159 -16.31 -5.39 11.11
N ALA A 160 -17.39 -4.59 11.11
CA ALA A 160 -18.75 -5.05 11.36
C ALA A 160 -19.48 -5.50 10.09
N THR A 161 -18.87 -5.34 8.91
CA THR A 161 -19.42 -5.75 7.62
C THR A 161 -18.83 -7.10 7.21
N PRO A 162 -19.66 -8.07 6.75
CA PRO A 162 -19.15 -9.32 6.23
C PRO A 162 -18.37 -9.08 4.92
N ARG A 163 -17.78 -10.16 4.38
CA ARG A 163 -17.07 -10.10 3.09
C ARG A 163 -17.94 -9.43 2.02
N VAL A 164 -17.34 -8.59 1.20
CA VAL A 164 -18.04 -7.79 0.19
C VAL A 164 -17.66 -8.19 -1.23
N GLN A 165 -18.60 -8.05 -2.14
CA GLN A 165 -18.38 -7.99 -3.57
C GLN A 165 -18.34 -6.52 -4.00
N VAL A 166 -17.52 -6.20 -5.01
CA VAL A 166 -17.34 -4.85 -5.52
C VAL A 166 -17.52 -4.85 -7.04
N ASN A 167 -18.42 -3.99 -7.51
CA ASN A 167 -18.67 -3.75 -8.92
C ASN A 167 -18.39 -2.28 -9.26
N LEU A 168 -17.97 -2.03 -10.49
CA LEU A 168 -17.82 -0.69 -11.05
C LEU A 168 -18.90 -0.47 -12.10
N SER A 169 -19.81 0.45 -11.83
CA SER A 169 -20.84 0.86 -12.80
C SER A 169 -20.37 2.09 -13.56
N LEU A 170 -20.25 1.95 -14.86
CA LEU A 170 -19.89 2.99 -15.82
C LEU A 170 -21.10 3.27 -16.72
N LYS A 171 -21.07 4.36 -17.50
CA LYS A 171 -22.08 4.61 -18.55
C LYS A 171 -22.19 3.48 -19.57
N THR A 172 -21.10 2.74 -19.80
CA THR A 172 -21.01 1.66 -20.78
C THR A 172 -21.50 0.31 -20.23
N GLY A 173 -21.81 0.20 -18.94
CA GLY A 173 -22.23 -1.04 -18.28
C GLY A 173 -21.57 -1.21 -16.90
N THR A 174 -21.86 -2.36 -16.27
CA THR A 174 -21.32 -2.73 -14.96
C THR A 174 -20.28 -3.83 -15.11
N GLU A 175 -19.15 -3.67 -14.45
CA GLU A 175 -18.03 -4.60 -14.39
C GLU A 175 -17.88 -5.13 -12.96
N GLU A 176 -17.81 -6.45 -12.77
CA GLU A 176 -17.41 -7.01 -11.48
C GLU A 176 -15.89 -6.83 -11.33
N LEU A 177 -15.46 -6.10 -10.30
CA LEU A 177 -14.03 -5.92 -10.01
C LEU A 177 -13.51 -7.00 -9.07
N PHE A 178 -14.25 -7.25 -7.99
CA PHE A 178 -13.81 -8.14 -6.91
C PHE A 178 -14.99 -8.96 -6.40
N ASN A 179 -14.90 -10.28 -6.54
CA ASN A 179 -15.95 -11.19 -6.13
C ASN A 179 -16.03 -11.40 -4.61
N SER A 180 -14.95 -11.25 -3.84
CA SER A 180 -14.99 -11.48 -2.39
C SER A 180 -13.80 -10.88 -1.65
N VAL A 181 -14.00 -9.70 -1.07
CA VAL A 181 -12.99 -9.00 -0.25
C VAL A 181 -13.35 -9.16 1.21
N GLY A 182 -12.42 -9.71 2.00
CA GLY A 182 -12.58 -9.81 3.46
C GLY A 182 -11.98 -8.62 4.20
N TYR A 183 -12.36 -8.44 5.45
CA TYR A 183 -11.76 -7.42 6.33
C TYR A 183 -10.22 -7.52 6.34
N GLY A 184 -9.57 -6.36 6.36
CA GLY A 184 -8.12 -6.22 6.39
C GLY A 184 -7.43 -6.51 5.06
N SER A 185 -8.17 -6.93 4.03
CA SER A 185 -7.63 -7.36 2.75
C SER A 185 -7.95 -6.37 1.63
N ALA A 186 -7.14 -6.40 0.58
CA ALA A 186 -7.48 -5.78 -0.68
C ALA A 186 -8.19 -6.76 -1.62
N GLY A 187 -8.91 -6.23 -2.61
CA GLY A 187 -9.45 -7.03 -3.72
C GLY A 187 -8.35 -7.83 -4.43
N ASN A 188 -8.63 -9.11 -4.72
CA ASN A 188 -7.67 -10.07 -5.31
C ASN A 188 -6.36 -10.24 -4.52
N GLY A 189 -6.33 -9.86 -3.23
CA GLY A 189 -5.18 -10.03 -2.36
C GLY A 189 -4.85 -11.52 -2.15
N ASP A 190 -3.61 -11.90 -2.43
CA ASP A 190 -3.04 -13.22 -2.17
C ASP A 190 -2.08 -13.14 -0.98
N ILE A 191 -2.54 -13.66 0.15
CA ILE A 191 -1.79 -13.83 1.39
C ILE A 191 -0.69 -14.88 1.28
N ASN A 192 -0.56 -15.63 0.19
CA ASN A 192 0.55 -16.57 0.01
C ASN A 192 1.51 -16.12 -1.10
N GLY A 193 1.24 -14.98 -1.74
CA GLY A 193 2.01 -14.49 -2.87
C GLY A 193 3.16 -13.56 -2.48
N ASN A 194 3.54 -12.68 -3.40
CA ASN A 194 4.65 -11.74 -3.25
C ASN A 194 4.17 -10.37 -2.74
N ALA A 195 5.09 -9.43 -2.52
CA ALA A 195 4.79 -8.10 -1.94
C ALA A 195 3.55 -7.40 -2.56
N TYR A 196 3.50 -7.25 -3.89
CA TYR A 196 2.35 -6.61 -4.57
C TYR A 196 1.07 -7.43 -4.61
N THR A 197 1.15 -8.74 -4.43
CA THR A 197 -0.05 -9.59 -4.51
C THR A 197 -0.91 -9.47 -3.27
N LEU A 198 -0.40 -8.91 -2.16
CA LEU A 198 -1.23 -8.61 -0.98
C LEU A 198 -2.27 -7.53 -1.23
N GLY A 199 -1.98 -6.61 -2.14
CA GLY A 199 -2.73 -5.38 -2.36
C GLY A 199 -2.78 -4.93 -3.81
N PRO A 200 -3.16 -5.80 -4.77
CA PRO A 200 -3.00 -5.49 -6.19
C PRO A 200 -3.94 -4.38 -6.62
N PHE A 201 -3.47 -3.58 -7.58
CA PHE A 201 -4.31 -2.65 -8.35
C PHE A 201 -4.83 -3.35 -9.60
N VAL A 202 -6.04 -3.02 -10.01
CA VAL A 202 -6.61 -3.45 -11.29
C VAL A 202 -6.77 -2.25 -12.23
N ASN A 203 -6.57 -2.46 -13.52
CA ASN A 203 -6.79 -1.41 -14.52
C ASN A 203 -8.29 -1.32 -14.82
N VAL A 204 -8.84 -0.11 -14.72
CA VAL A 204 -10.26 0.18 -14.98
C VAL A 204 -10.38 1.27 -16.04
N THR A 205 -11.50 1.29 -16.77
CA THR A 205 -11.78 2.36 -17.74
C THR A 205 -11.92 3.70 -17.02
N ALA A 206 -11.20 4.71 -17.49
CA ALA A 206 -11.32 6.07 -16.96
C ALA A 206 -12.70 6.68 -17.32
N GLY A 207 -13.22 7.55 -16.46
CA GLY A 207 -14.49 8.24 -16.64
C GLY A 207 -15.32 8.33 -15.35
N ASN A 208 -16.56 8.78 -15.50
CA ASN A 208 -17.51 8.82 -14.38
C ASN A 208 -18.01 7.41 -14.07
N ALA A 209 -17.92 7.04 -12.80
CA ALA A 209 -18.24 5.72 -12.33
C ALA A 209 -19.02 5.76 -11.00
N THR A 210 -19.61 4.64 -10.64
CA THR A 210 -20.12 4.37 -9.29
C THR A 210 -19.52 3.06 -8.81
N VAL A 211 -18.88 3.06 -7.65
CA VAL A 211 -18.37 1.83 -7.01
C VAL A 211 -19.49 1.27 -6.14
N VAL A 212 -20.05 0.14 -6.55
CA VAL A 212 -21.12 -0.54 -5.84
C VAL A 212 -20.51 -1.62 -4.95
N VAL A 213 -20.71 -1.49 -3.65
CA VAL A 213 -20.30 -2.47 -2.65
C VAL A 213 -21.52 -3.22 -2.16
N SER A 214 -21.49 -4.54 -2.23
CA SER A 214 -22.56 -5.42 -1.75
C SER A 214 -22.01 -6.48 -0.83
N GLU A 215 -22.79 -6.95 0.13
CA GLU A 215 -22.43 -8.15 0.89
C GLU A 215 -22.31 -9.35 -0.05
N LYS A 216 -21.28 -10.17 0.12
CA LYS A 216 -21.04 -11.28 -0.80
C LYS A 216 -22.17 -12.33 -0.78
N VAL A 217 -22.63 -12.71 0.40
CA VAL A 217 -23.59 -13.83 0.50
C VAL A 217 -25.00 -13.39 0.13
N SER A 218 -25.46 -12.27 0.68
CA SER A 218 -26.83 -11.79 0.46
C SER A 218 -26.99 -10.97 -0.83
N LEU A 219 -25.89 -10.50 -1.41
CA LEU A 219 -25.82 -9.55 -2.54
C LEU A 219 -26.52 -8.21 -2.26
N LYS A 220 -26.93 -7.95 -1.01
CA LYS A 220 -27.54 -6.68 -0.63
C LYS A 220 -26.49 -5.57 -0.69
N PRO A 221 -26.82 -4.40 -1.24
CA PRO A 221 -25.92 -3.24 -1.19
C PRO A 221 -25.57 -2.87 0.25
N VAL A 222 -24.30 -2.60 0.49
CA VAL A 222 -23.82 -2.02 1.75
C VAL A 222 -24.09 -0.52 1.70
N PRO A 223 -24.90 0.05 2.62
CA PRO A 223 -25.15 1.49 2.64
C PRO A 223 -23.87 2.25 2.96
N ILE A 224 -23.36 3.02 1.99
CA ILE A 224 -22.21 3.89 2.17
C ILE A 224 -22.70 5.27 2.61
N TYR A 225 -22.22 5.74 3.75
CA TYR A 225 -22.56 7.04 4.31
C TYR A 225 -22.29 8.17 3.29
N GLN A 226 -23.29 9.06 3.13
CA GLN A 226 -23.30 10.15 2.15
C GLN A 226 -23.10 9.72 0.69
N ASP A 227 -23.27 8.44 0.38
CA ASP A 227 -23.15 7.89 -0.98
C ASP A 227 -21.83 8.29 -1.68
N LYS A 228 -20.73 8.36 -0.92
CA LYS A 228 -19.41 8.85 -1.36
C LYS A 228 -18.79 8.08 -2.55
N LEU A 229 -19.36 6.95 -2.93
CA LEU A 229 -18.90 6.12 -4.05
C LEU A 229 -19.75 6.28 -5.32
N SER A 230 -20.75 7.16 -5.29
CA SER A 230 -21.59 7.50 -6.44
C SER A 230 -20.99 8.65 -7.26
N ASN A 231 -21.13 8.57 -8.58
CA ASN A 231 -20.69 9.59 -9.55
C ASN A 231 -19.24 10.10 -9.32
N ILE A 232 -18.33 9.19 -8.98
CA ILE A 232 -16.91 9.49 -8.85
C ILE A 232 -16.27 9.64 -10.22
N THR A 233 -15.21 10.44 -10.33
CA THR A 233 -14.43 10.56 -11.57
C THR A 233 -13.10 9.84 -11.43
N LEU A 234 -12.88 8.82 -12.27
CA LEU A 234 -11.61 8.13 -12.40
C LEU A 234 -10.85 8.70 -13.60
N GLU A 235 -9.93 9.63 -13.36
CA GLU A 235 -9.12 10.24 -14.43
C GLU A 235 -8.11 9.25 -15.03
N SER A 236 -7.86 9.34 -16.35
CA SER A 236 -6.84 8.53 -17.02
C SER A 236 -5.44 8.88 -16.51
N GLY A 237 -4.59 7.87 -16.35
CA GLY A 237 -3.23 8.07 -15.84
C GLY A 237 -3.14 8.08 -14.31
N LYS A 238 -4.28 8.11 -13.60
CA LYS A 238 -4.32 8.15 -12.12
C LYS A 238 -4.47 6.77 -11.50
N ILE A 239 -4.04 6.68 -10.25
CA ILE A 239 -4.03 5.47 -9.44
C ILE A 239 -4.81 5.76 -8.15
N TYR A 240 -5.81 4.94 -7.84
CA TYR A 240 -6.72 5.16 -6.72
C TYR A 240 -6.72 3.99 -5.75
N THR A 241 -6.82 4.28 -4.45
CA THR A 241 -7.31 3.30 -3.47
C THR A 241 -8.64 3.76 -2.92
N VAL A 242 -9.67 2.95 -3.15
CA VAL A 242 -10.97 3.06 -2.50
C VAL A 242 -10.94 2.16 -1.27
N PHE A 243 -11.40 2.64 -0.13
CA PHE A 243 -11.53 1.78 1.05
C PHE A 243 -12.82 2.08 1.80
N ILE A 244 -13.39 1.04 2.40
CA ILE A 244 -14.55 1.16 3.30
C ILE A 244 -14.10 0.98 4.75
N HIS A 245 -14.68 1.75 5.67
CA HIS A 245 -14.40 1.67 7.10
C HIS A 245 -15.62 2.09 7.92
N ASN A 246 -15.57 1.87 9.23
CA ASN A 246 -16.71 2.13 10.13
C ASN A 246 -16.86 3.64 10.42
N VAL A 247 -18.10 4.12 10.51
CA VAL A 247 -18.43 5.53 10.82
C VAL A 247 -18.42 5.79 12.33
N THR A 248 -17.78 6.89 12.73
CA THR A 248 -17.80 7.39 14.12
C THR A 248 -19.22 7.70 14.58
N GLY A 249 -19.65 7.12 15.70
CA GLY A 249 -20.94 7.43 16.34
C GLY A 249 -22.18 6.84 15.66
N GLY A 250 -22.02 6.01 14.62
CA GLY A 250 -23.12 5.29 13.97
C GLY A 250 -23.15 3.82 14.38
N SER A 251 -24.34 3.26 14.62
CA SER A 251 -24.57 1.85 14.94
C SER A 251 -24.20 0.91 13.78
N GLY A 252 -22.90 0.68 13.54
CA GLY A 252 -22.42 -0.22 12.48
C GLY A 252 -22.53 0.35 11.05
N ALA A 253 -22.64 1.67 10.90
CA ALA A 253 -22.67 2.31 9.59
C ALA A 253 -21.29 2.29 8.92
N VAL A 254 -21.27 2.13 7.60
CA VAL A 254 -20.06 2.07 6.76
C VAL A 254 -19.91 3.38 5.99
N THR A 255 -18.70 3.91 5.92
CA THR A 255 -18.31 4.99 4.99
C THR A 255 -17.24 4.49 4.04
N ALA A 256 -16.97 5.25 3.00
CA ALA A 256 -15.85 5.03 2.11
C ALA A 256 -15.06 6.32 1.92
N ASP A 257 -13.78 6.18 1.60
CA ASP A 257 -12.94 7.30 1.15
C ASP A 257 -12.03 6.84 0.01
N ILE A 258 -11.55 7.81 -0.76
CA ILE A 258 -10.76 7.59 -1.98
C ILE A 258 -9.44 8.34 -1.85
N ILE A 259 -8.35 7.61 -1.98
CA ILE A 259 -6.99 8.17 -2.04
C ILE A 259 -6.56 8.19 -3.49
N THR A 260 -6.12 9.34 -3.97
CA THR A 260 -5.40 9.45 -5.25
C THR A 260 -3.92 9.37 -4.95
N HIS A 261 -3.25 8.38 -5.53
CA HIS A 261 -1.82 8.21 -5.37
C HIS A 261 -1.06 9.10 -6.35
N GLN A 262 -0.05 9.79 -5.82
CA GLN A 262 0.94 10.50 -6.60
C GLN A 262 2.32 10.00 -6.14
N PRO A 263 3.07 9.28 -7.00
CA PRO A 263 4.44 8.88 -6.68
C PRO A 263 5.34 10.10 -6.48
#